data_AF-A0A0N4XSC9-F1
#
_entry.id   AF-A0A0N4XSC9-F1
#
_cell.length_a   1.000
_cell.length_b   1.000
_cell.length_c   1.000
_cell.angle_alpha   90.00
_cell.angle_beta   90.00
_cell.angle_gamma   90.00
#
_symmetry.space_group_name_H-M   'P 1'
#
loop_
_entity.id
_entity.type
_entity.pdbx_description
1 polymer ?
#
loop_
_entity_poly.entity_id
_entity_poly.type
_entity_poly.pdbx_seq_one_letter_code
_entity_poly.pdbx_strand_id
1 'polypeptide(L)'
;RCHINSTSSVGAAVCVKRTAANPKVRHCTITDCENVGIYITDGAQGQFEDCEIARNSLAGVWVKNQANPFFRRCHIHHGKDVGVFTFE
;
A
#
# COMPACT_ATOMS: atom_id res chain seq x y z
N ARG A 1 10.03 13.58 -2.12
CA ARG A 1 8.84 13.31 -1.27
C ARG A 1 7.62 13.46 -2.17
N CYS A 2 6.98 12.35 -2.55
CA CYS A 2 5.78 12.38 -3.38
C CYS A 2 4.54 12.25 -2.49
N HIS A 3 3.46 12.92 -2.91
CA HIS A 3 2.12 12.72 -2.37
C HIS A 3 1.30 11.94 -3.40
N ILE A 4 0.78 10.78 -3.01
CA ILE A 4 0.06 9.86 -3.88
C ILE A 4 -1.34 9.70 -3.29
N ASN A 5 -2.36 10.05 -4.07
CA ASN A 5 -3.76 9.89 -3.72
C ASN A 5 -4.53 9.33 -4.92
N SER A 6 -5.74 8.85 -4.68
CA SER A 6 -6.63 8.38 -5.74
C SER A 6 -8.09 8.51 -5.31
N THR A 7 -8.90 9.16 -6.15
CA THR A 7 -10.36 9.23 -5.99
C THR A 7 -11.07 8.06 -6.67
N SER A 8 -10.32 7.03 -7.10
CA SER A 8 -10.94 5.83 -7.66
C SER A 8 -11.52 4.99 -6.54
N SER A 9 -12.81 4.68 -6.64
CA SER A 9 -13.49 3.72 -5.77
C SER A 9 -13.10 2.26 -6.05
N VAL A 10 -12.28 2.00 -7.07
CA VAL A 10 -11.76 0.67 -7.43
C VAL A 10 -10.23 0.66 -7.52
N GLY A 11 -9.64 -0.47 -7.13
CA GLY A 11 -8.19 -0.69 -7.21
C GLY A 11 -7.41 -0.09 -6.05
N ALA A 12 -6.18 0.35 -6.33
CA ALA A 12 -5.28 0.93 -5.35
C ALA A 12 -4.50 2.11 -5.94
N ALA A 13 -4.07 3.06 -5.09
CA ALA A 13 -3.23 4.18 -5.51
C ALA A 13 -1.82 3.72 -5.90
N VAL A 14 -1.28 2.72 -5.20
CA VAL A 14 -0.04 2.02 -5.58
C VAL A 14 -0.33 0.55 -5.73
N CYS A 15 -0.04 0.00 -6.91
CA CYS A 15 -0.22 -1.41 -7.21
C CYS A 15 1.11 -2.04 -7.63
N VAL A 16 1.52 -3.11 -6.94
CA VAL A 16 2.74 -3.87 -7.25
C VAL A 16 2.36 -5.31 -7.56
N LYS A 17 2.67 -5.78 -8.78
CA LYS A 17 2.26 -7.09 -9.29
C LYS A 17 3.43 -7.84 -9.91
N ARG A 18 3.36 -9.16 -9.84
CA ARG A 18 4.30 -10.15 -10.40
C ARG A 18 5.61 -10.26 -9.62
N THR A 19 6.18 -11.46 -9.62
CA THR A 19 7.37 -11.86 -8.85
C THR A 19 8.63 -11.03 -9.09
N ALA A 20 8.79 -10.42 -10.26
CA ALA A 20 9.95 -9.57 -10.56
C ALA A 20 9.84 -8.14 -10.02
N ALA A 21 8.66 -7.72 -9.54
CA ALA A 21 8.45 -6.36 -9.06
C ALA A 21 8.98 -6.19 -7.63
N ASN A 22 9.92 -5.26 -7.44
CA ASN A 22 10.49 -4.90 -6.14
C ASN A 22 10.79 -3.38 -6.07
N PRO A 23 9.76 -2.52 -6.07
CA PRO A 23 9.96 -1.07 -6.01
C PRO A 23 10.48 -0.65 -4.63
N LYS A 24 11.26 0.43 -4.61
CA LYS A 24 11.66 1.13 -3.37
C LYS A 24 10.89 2.43 -3.27
N VAL A 25 10.01 2.53 -2.29
CA VAL A 25 9.21 3.72 -1.99
C VAL A 25 9.68 4.29 -0.66
N ARG A 26 10.20 5.52 -0.67
CA ARG A 26 10.81 6.14 0.51
C ARG A 26 10.31 7.56 0.68
N HIS A 27 10.04 7.96 1.92
CA HIS A 27 9.67 9.35 2.25
C HIS A 27 8.48 9.87 1.41
N CYS A 28 7.49 9.00 1.20
CA CYS A 28 6.26 9.29 0.45
C CYS A 28 5.04 9.24 1.37
N THR A 29 3.98 9.92 0.96
CA THR A 29 2.68 9.86 1.63
C THR A 29 1.67 9.25 0.65
N ILE A 30 1.00 8.16 1.06
CA ILE A 30 -0.08 7.51 0.33
C ILE A 30 -1.35 7.72 1.16
N THR A 31 -2.08 8.80 0.87
CA THR A 31 -3.20 9.20 1.72
C THR A 31 -4.44 9.57 0.93
N ASP A 32 -5.57 9.61 1.64
CA ASP A 32 -6.85 10.11 1.11
C ASP A 32 -7.32 9.34 -0.14
N CYS A 33 -7.10 8.02 -0.15
CA CYS A 33 -7.55 7.15 -1.22
C CYS A 33 -8.98 6.64 -0.97
N GLU A 34 -9.83 6.65 -1.99
CA GLU A 34 -11.22 6.15 -1.90
C GLU A 34 -11.32 4.61 -1.85
N ASN A 35 -10.21 3.90 -2.08
CA ASN A 35 -10.12 2.46 -1.93
C ASN A 35 -8.83 2.09 -1.18
N VAL A 36 -7.95 1.26 -1.76
CA VAL A 36 -6.73 0.76 -1.11
C VAL A 36 -5.57 1.74 -1.35
N GLY A 37 -4.78 1.99 -0.31
CA GLY A 37 -3.55 2.77 -0.43
C GLY A 37 -2.51 2.01 -1.26
N ILE A 38 -2.07 0.87 -0.76
CA ILE A 38 -1.04 0.04 -1.40
C ILE A 38 -1.55 -1.39 -1.53
N TYR A 39 -1.55 -1.92 -2.76
CA TYR A 39 -1.86 -3.32 -3.05
C TYR A 39 -0.63 -4.06 -3.61
N ILE A 40 -0.21 -5.13 -2.95
CA ILE A 40 0.91 -5.99 -3.39
C ILE A 40 0.38 -7.42 -3.60
N THR A 41 0.62 -7.99 -4.78
CA THR A 41 0.10 -9.32 -5.14
C THR A 41 1.02 -10.09 -6.11
N ASP A 42 0.72 -11.38 -6.28
CA ASP A 42 1.28 -12.28 -7.31
C ASP A 42 2.78 -12.50 -7.14
N GLY A 43 3.19 -12.84 -5.91
CA GLY A 43 4.59 -13.05 -5.53
C GLY A 43 5.44 -11.78 -5.54
N ALA A 44 4.84 -10.61 -5.76
CA ALA A 44 5.55 -9.34 -5.78
C ALA A 44 6.18 -9.02 -4.42
N GLN A 45 7.28 -8.30 -4.49
CA GLN A 45 8.00 -7.75 -3.35
C GLN A 45 7.72 -6.24 -3.27
N GLY A 46 8.42 -5.56 -2.37
CA GLY A 46 8.44 -4.11 -2.31
C GLY A 46 9.08 -3.64 -1.01
N GLN A 47 9.76 -2.50 -1.06
CA GLN A 47 10.40 -1.89 0.11
C GLN A 47 9.79 -0.53 0.34
N PHE A 48 9.04 -0.40 1.42
CA PHE A 48 8.39 0.84 1.85
C PHE A 48 9.08 1.32 3.11
N GLU A 49 9.68 2.51 3.06
CA GLU A 49 10.45 3.04 4.19
C GLU A 49 10.11 4.48 4.48
N ASP A 50 9.92 4.81 5.76
CA ASP A 50 9.67 6.20 6.19
C ASP A 50 8.47 6.82 5.44
N CYS A 51 7.43 6.01 5.20
CA CYS A 51 6.22 6.40 4.49
C CYS A 51 5.05 6.58 5.44
N GLU A 52 4.14 7.48 5.06
CA GLU A 52 2.86 7.72 5.74
C GLU A 52 1.74 7.12 4.88
N ILE A 53 0.91 6.25 5.45
CA ILE A 53 -0.19 5.57 4.76
C ILE A 53 -1.45 5.77 5.58
N ALA A 54 -2.26 6.76 5.23
CA ALA A 54 -3.31 7.23 6.12
C ALA A 54 -4.59 7.65 5.39
N ARG A 55 -5.73 7.61 6.09
CA ARG A 55 -7.02 8.10 5.56
C ARG A 55 -7.48 7.41 4.27
N ASN A 56 -7.06 6.16 4.07
CA ASN A 56 -7.55 5.32 2.97
C ASN A 56 -8.88 4.66 3.39
N SER A 57 -9.82 4.57 2.46
CA SER A 57 -11.20 4.20 2.79
C SER A 57 -11.43 2.70 2.93
N LEU A 58 -10.66 1.85 2.24
CA LEU A 58 -10.70 0.39 2.42
C LEU A 58 -9.48 -0.09 3.23
N ALA A 59 -8.39 -0.48 2.57
CA ALA A 59 -7.16 -0.91 3.25
C ALA A 59 -6.06 0.14 3.13
N GLY A 60 -5.30 0.37 4.21
CA GLY A 60 -4.03 1.08 4.11
C GLY A 60 -3.05 0.31 3.23
N VAL A 61 -2.84 -0.97 3.58
CA VAL A 61 -2.02 -1.93 2.84
C VAL A 61 -2.78 -3.23 2.67
N TRP A 62 -2.78 -3.76 1.46
CA TRP A 62 -3.37 -5.05 1.13
C TRP A 62 -2.33 -5.96 0.46
N VAL A 63 -2.07 -7.13 1.06
CA VAL A 63 -1.10 -8.12 0.59
C VAL A 63 -1.81 -9.43 0.26
N LYS A 64 -1.57 -9.98 -0.95
CA LYS A 64 -2.22 -11.22 -1.41
C LYS A 64 -1.29 -12.09 -2.26
N ASN A 65 -1.70 -13.34 -2.55
CA ASN A 65 -1.14 -14.21 -3.57
C ASN A 65 0.39 -14.36 -3.43
N GLN A 66 0.83 -14.76 -2.24
CA GLN A 66 2.25 -15.02 -1.91
C GLN A 66 3.18 -13.80 -2.05
N ALA A 67 2.62 -12.58 -2.06
CA ALA A 67 3.42 -11.36 -1.99
C ALA A 67 4.17 -11.24 -0.65
N ASN A 68 5.37 -10.68 -0.69
CA ASN A 68 6.25 -10.54 0.47
C ASN A 68 6.88 -9.13 0.54
N PRO A 69 6.10 -8.09 0.83
CA PRO A 69 6.61 -6.74 0.98
C PRO A 69 7.30 -6.52 2.34
N PHE A 70 8.24 -5.57 2.38
CA PHE A 70 8.92 -5.12 3.59
C PHE A 70 8.55 -3.65 3.89
N PHE A 71 8.03 -3.41 5.10
CA PHE A 71 7.70 -2.08 5.60
C PHE A 71 8.60 -1.73 6.78
N ARG A 72 9.23 -0.55 6.76
CA ARG A 72 10.12 -0.11 7.85
C ARG A 72 9.90 1.35 8.18
N ARG A 73 9.64 1.64 9.46
CA ARG A 73 9.33 2.99 9.95
C ARG A 73 8.19 3.64 9.16
N CYS A 74 7.25 2.83 8.70
CA CYS A 74 6.02 3.30 8.08
C CYS A 74 4.98 3.53 9.16
N HIS A 75 4.22 4.59 9.01
CA HIS A 75 3.08 4.88 9.86
C HIS A 75 1.82 4.60 9.05
N ILE A 76 0.93 3.76 9.60
CA ILE A 76 -0.30 3.33 8.94
C ILE A 76 -1.43 3.63 9.91
N HIS A 77 -2.27 4.63 9.61
CA HIS A 77 -3.22 5.13 10.60
C HIS A 77 -4.44 5.82 10.01
N HIS A 78 -5.46 6.02 10.84
CA HIS A 78 -6.67 6.80 10.50
C HIS A 78 -7.34 6.34 9.19
N GLY A 79 -7.20 5.06 8.82
CA GLY A 79 -8.00 4.41 7.77
C GLY A 79 -9.43 4.18 8.26
N LYS A 80 -10.38 4.04 7.34
CA LYS A 80 -11.80 3.85 7.71
C LYS A 80 -12.16 2.39 8.01
N ASP A 81 -11.46 1.45 7.40
CA ASP A 81 -11.66 0.02 7.61
C ASP A 81 -10.38 -0.60 8.18
N VAL A 82 -9.53 -1.25 7.38
CA VAL A 82 -8.36 -2.00 7.87
C VAL A 82 -7.03 -1.29 7.60
N GLY A 83 -6.10 -1.35 8.57
CA GLY A 83 -4.75 -0.80 8.42
C GLY A 83 -3.88 -1.64 7.46
N VAL A 84 -3.68 -2.91 7.81
CA VAL A 84 -2.98 -3.91 7.00
C VAL A 84 -3.86 -5.15 6.91
N PHE A 85 -4.15 -5.59 5.70
CA PHE A 85 -4.97 -6.77 5.45
C PHE A 85 -4.21 -7.79 4.61
N THR A 86 -4.17 -9.03 5.09
CA THR A 86 -3.45 -10.14 4.46
C THR A 86 -4.35 -11.36 4.45
N PHE A 87 -4.44 -12.04 3.31
CA PHE A 87 -5.24 -13.25 3.14
C PHE A 87 -4.71 -14.05 1.95
N GLU A 88 -5.08 -15.34 1.89
CA GLU A 88 -4.66 -16.24 0.82
C GLU A 88 -5.43 -16.01 -0.49
#